data_AF-A0A950K9A7-F1
#
_entry.id   AF-A0A950K9A7-F1
#
_cell.length_a   1.000
_cell.length_b   1.000
_cell.length_c   1.000
_cell.angle_alpha   90.00
_cell.angle_beta   90.00
_cell.angle_gamma   90.00
#
_symmetry.space_group_name_H-M   'P 1'
#
loop_
_entity.id
_entity.type
_entity.pdbx_description
1 polymer ?
#
loop_
_entity_poly.entity_id
_entity_poly.type
_entity_poly.pdbx_seq_one_letter_code
_entity_poly.pdbx_strand_id
1 'polypeptide(L)'
;MRGLRTAIRLFALCVVLGRPGAGAAQQEAGRRLPVPAGAELKQAETLIRDLFKEDYAKKGDSEKRALARKLLEQGAGVQDSPAAQYAMFRDAADLASDAGDLTTALRALDEQSRRFEIDTASLKVALITKASKTQQTPDLVKGLVTQCLKVIDEAVQAEDFDGAVKAGDLASALAKKTKDAILVVRVDAKSKDARERKARLDKVKKAREQLEKTPDDAEACALLGRYLCFDKGLWTEGLPYLAKGADPALKAPAVQDLAKPAGAAEQAAVGDAWWDLAAKADEAAALHLRARAGSWYEKAVGTLSGPAKAKTGKRLAEIREDRLGPKRLWSFLSDPKAFGEAGKDGDPIRLTA
;
A
#
# COMPACT_ATOMS: atom_id res chain seq x y z
N MET A 1 30.61 -4.22 -27.35
CA MET A 1 29.21 -3.70 -27.29
C MET A 1 28.34 -3.98 -28.52
N ARG A 2 28.86 -4.38 -29.69
CA ARG A 2 28.04 -4.77 -30.86
C ARG A 2 27.60 -6.25 -30.89
N GLY A 3 28.33 -7.17 -30.23
CA GLY A 3 28.02 -8.61 -30.27
C GLY A 3 26.81 -9.06 -29.42
N LEU A 4 26.46 -8.31 -28.36
CA LEU A 4 25.41 -8.70 -27.40
C LEU A 4 24.00 -8.50 -27.96
N ARG A 5 23.81 -7.49 -28.83
CA ARG A 5 22.53 -7.26 -29.53
C ARG A 5 22.29 -8.27 -30.66
N THR A 6 23.34 -8.89 -31.18
CA THR A 6 23.26 -9.80 -32.34
C THR A 6 22.92 -11.23 -31.93
N ALA A 7 23.37 -11.68 -30.75
CA ALA A 7 23.07 -13.03 -30.26
C ALA A 7 21.59 -13.23 -29.89
N ILE A 8 20.89 -12.17 -29.48
CA ILE A 8 19.47 -12.21 -29.09
C ILE A 8 18.53 -12.01 -30.31
N ARG A 9 19.05 -11.44 -31.41
CA ARG A 9 18.26 -11.08 -32.61
C ARG A 9 17.97 -12.23 -33.58
N LEU A 10 18.49 -13.44 -33.34
CA LEU A 10 18.47 -14.52 -34.34
C LEU A 10 17.38 -15.59 -34.12
N PHE A 11 16.44 -15.40 -33.19
CA PHE A 11 15.46 -16.45 -32.84
C PHE A 11 13.99 -16.03 -32.85
N ALA A 12 13.59 -15.14 -33.76
CA ALA A 12 12.18 -14.83 -33.99
C ALA A 12 11.86 -14.78 -35.49
N LEU A 13 11.72 -15.96 -36.10
CA LEU A 13 11.12 -16.10 -37.43
C LEU A 13 10.33 -17.41 -37.54
N CYS A 14 9.03 -17.35 -37.30
CA CYS A 14 7.98 -18.13 -37.99
C CYS A 14 6.56 -17.65 -37.61
N VAL A 15 6.02 -16.79 -38.47
CA VAL A 15 4.64 -16.59 -38.97
C VAL A 15 3.50 -17.44 -38.35
N VAL A 16 2.37 -16.80 -37.95
CA VAL A 16 1.03 -16.88 -38.61
C VAL A 16 0.16 -15.69 -38.19
N LEU A 17 -0.57 -15.17 -39.19
CA LEU A 17 -1.42 -13.98 -39.22
C LEU A 17 -2.73 -14.14 -38.42
N GLY A 18 -3.01 -13.15 -37.57
CA GLY A 18 -4.34 -12.87 -37.02
C GLY A 18 -4.32 -11.46 -36.45
N ARG A 19 -5.09 -10.54 -37.03
CA ARG A 19 -5.08 -9.11 -36.69
C ARG A 19 -6.13 -8.86 -35.58
N PRO A 20 -5.79 -8.58 -34.32
CA PRO A 20 -6.76 -8.10 -33.34
C PRO A 20 -6.81 -6.57 -33.38
N GLY A 21 -8.01 -6.02 -33.21
CA GLY A 21 -8.31 -4.60 -33.33
C GLY A 21 -7.46 -3.72 -32.41
N ALA A 22 -7.15 -2.52 -32.93
CA ALA A 22 -6.37 -1.46 -32.29
C ALA A 22 -7.01 -0.86 -31.00
N GLY A 23 -7.97 -1.55 -30.38
CA GLY A 23 -8.62 -1.12 -29.13
C GLY A 23 -8.15 -1.89 -27.88
N ALA A 24 -7.47 -3.03 -28.02
CA ALA A 24 -7.02 -3.84 -26.86
C ALA A 24 -5.57 -3.54 -26.43
N ALA A 25 -4.72 -3.02 -27.34
CA ALA A 25 -3.31 -2.77 -27.06
C ALA A 25 -3.03 -1.57 -26.14
N GLN A 26 -4.02 -0.69 -25.91
CA GLN A 26 -3.88 0.48 -25.02
C GLN A 26 -4.32 0.21 -23.57
N GLN A 27 -4.86 -0.98 -23.27
CA GLN A 27 -5.28 -1.35 -21.91
C GLN A 27 -4.30 -2.31 -21.20
N GLU A 28 -3.23 -2.74 -21.88
CA GLU A 28 -2.13 -3.52 -21.28
C GLU A 28 -0.92 -2.66 -20.83
N ALA A 29 -0.83 -1.40 -21.27
CA ALA A 29 0.34 -0.54 -21.08
C ALA A 29 0.59 -0.04 -19.63
N GLY A 30 -0.12 -0.57 -18.64
CA GLY A 30 0.03 -0.22 -17.23
C GLY A 30 0.00 -1.42 -16.26
N ARG A 31 -0.12 -2.66 -16.76
CA ARG A 31 -0.15 -3.85 -15.90
C ARG A 31 1.23 -4.52 -15.89
N ARG A 32 1.71 -4.82 -14.70
CA ARG A 32 2.94 -5.61 -14.51
C ARG A 32 2.73 -7.01 -15.08
N LEU A 33 3.78 -7.58 -15.65
CA LEU A 33 3.76 -8.93 -16.23
C LEU A 33 3.66 -9.98 -15.11
N PRO A 34 3.02 -11.12 -15.33
CA PRO A 34 3.16 -12.25 -14.42
C PRO A 34 4.64 -12.68 -14.34
N VAL A 35 5.04 -13.28 -13.22
CA VAL A 35 6.39 -13.81 -13.07
C VAL A 35 6.62 -14.90 -14.13
N PRO A 36 7.67 -14.79 -14.97
CA PRO A 36 8.02 -15.83 -15.92
C PRO A 36 8.29 -17.16 -15.21
N ALA A 37 7.84 -18.27 -15.79
CA ALA A 37 7.98 -19.60 -15.21
C ALA A 37 8.26 -20.66 -16.29
N GLY A 38 8.51 -21.90 -15.86
CA GLY A 38 8.62 -23.03 -16.79
C GLY A 38 9.91 -23.04 -17.63
N ALA A 39 9.80 -23.51 -18.87
CA ALA A 39 10.94 -23.74 -19.75
C ALA A 39 11.67 -22.45 -20.15
N GLU A 40 10.92 -21.37 -20.41
CA GLU A 40 11.49 -20.08 -20.84
C GLU A 40 12.39 -19.46 -19.77
N LEU A 41 11.97 -19.50 -18.50
CA LEU A 41 12.81 -19.02 -17.40
C LEU A 41 14.08 -19.86 -17.26
N LYS A 42 13.98 -21.20 -17.32
CA LYS A 42 15.14 -22.09 -17.22
C LYS A 42 16.14 -21.88 -18.37
N GLN A 43 15.64 -21.67 -19.59
CA GLN A 43 16.48 -21.37 -20.75
C GLN A 43 17.19 -20.03 -20.57
N ALA A 44 16.47 -19.00 -20.12
CA ALA A 44 17.04 -17.69 -19.83
C ALA A 44 18.12 -17.76 -18.74
N GLU A 45 17.87 -18.48 -17.65
CA GLU A 45 18.85 -18.72 -16.59
C GLU A 45 20.11 -19.42 -17.10
N THR A 46 19.94 -20.44 -17.95
CA THR A 46 21.06 -21.18 -18.55
C THR A 46 21.89 -20.25 -19.44
N LEU A 47 21.25 -19.50 -20.32
CA LEU A 47 21.91 -18.52 -21.19
C LEU A 47 22.68 -17.47 -20.38
N ILE A 48 22.09 -16.94 -19.31
CA ILE A 48 22.74 -15.97 -18.42
C ILE A 48 23.96 -16.61 -17.76
N ARG A 49 23.83 -17.82 -17.20
CA ARG A 49 24.96 -18.51 -16.58
C ARG A 49 26.09 -18.80 -17.56
N ASP A 50 25.78 -19.16 -18.80
CA ASP A 50 26.79 -19.38 -19.85
C ASP A 50 27.47 -18.07 -20.27
N LEU A 51 26.70 -17.00 -20.48
CA LEU A 51 27.22 -15.69 -20.89
C LEU A 51 28.15 -15.06 -19.84
N PHE A 52 27.87 -15.27 -18.55
CA PHE A 52 28.63 -14.71 -17.44
C PHE A 52 29.42 -15.77 -16.65
N LYS A 53 29.72 -16.92 -17.27
CA LYS A 53 30.33 -18.07 -16.59
C LYS A 53 31.58 -17.73 -15.78
N GLU A 54 32.47 -16.92 -16.35
CA GLU A 54 33.71 -16.48 -15.69
C GLU A 54 33.45 -15.56 -14.50
N ASP A 55 32.42 -14.72 -14.57
CA ASP A 55 32.05 -13.84 -13.47
C ASP A 55 31.38 -14.64 -12.33
N TYR A 56 30.50 -15.59 -12.64
CA TYR A 56 29.88 -16.47 -11.63
C TYR A 56 30.89 -17.41 -10.94
N ALA A 57 31.99 -17.76 -11.59
CA ALA A 57 33.04 -18.57 -11.00
C ALA A 57 33.78 -17.85 -9.85
N LYS A 58 33.75 -16.51 -9.83
CA LYS A 58 34.41 -15.70 -8.81
C LYS A 58 33.53 -15.60 -7.56
N LYS A 59 34.02 -16.13 -6.44
CA LYS A 59 33.24 -16.26 -5.19
C LYS A 59 33.45 -15.12 -4.18
N GLY A 60 34.39 -14.21 -4.43
CA GLY A 60 34.67 -13.09 -3.53
C GLY A 60 33.55 -12.05 -3.54
N ASP A 61 33.35 -11.38 -2.41
CA ASP A 61 32.28 -10.39 -2.25
C ASP A 61 32.43 -9.21 -3.22
N SER A 62 33.67 -8.80 -3.51
CA SER A 62 33.95 -7.74 -4.50
C SER A 62 33.46 -8.13 -5.89
N GLU A 63 33.75 -9.37 -6.31
CA GLU A 63 33.39 -9.90 -7.62
C GLU A 63 31.88 -10.15 -7.72
N LYS A 64 31.24 -10.67 -6.66
CA LYS A 64 29.79 -10.79 -6.59
C LYS A 64 29.10 -9.43 -6.74
N ARG A 65 29.59 -8.39 -6.06
CA ARG A 65 29.06 -7.02 -6.22
C ARG A 65 29.22 -6.49 -7.64
N ALA A 66 30.37 -6.77 -8.27
CA ALA A 66 30.63 -6.36 -9.64
C ALA A 66 29.68 -7.06 -10.63
N LEU A 67 29.50 -8.38 -10.50
CA LEU A 67 28.56 -9.13 -11.33
C LEU A 67 27.12 -8.68 -11.09
N ALA A 68 26.71 -8.46 -9.85
CA ALA A 68 25.37 -7.98 -9.53
C ALA A 68 25.05 -6.64 -10.21
N ARG A 69 25.97 -5.67 -10.16
CA ARG A 69 25.81 -4.39 -10.87
C ARG A 69 25.73 -4.57 -12.38
N LYS A 70 26.56 -5.45 -12.94
CA LYS A 70 26.58 -5.77 -14.38
C LYS A 70 25.25 -6.41 -14.82
N LEU A 71 24.71 -7.35 -14.05
CA LEU A 71 23.41 -7.99 -14.33
C LEU A 71 22.24 -6.99 -14.19
N LEU A 72 22.28 -6.11 -13.20
CA LEU A 72 21.29 -5.03 -13.04
C LEU A 72 21.27 -4.09 -14.26
N GLU A 73 22.44 -3.64 -14.70
CA GLU A 73 22.55 -2.76 -15.86
C GLU A 73 22.10 -3.46 -17.16
N GLN A 74 22.55 -4.70 -17.38
CA GLN A 74 22.16 -5.44 -18.58
C GLN A 74 20.68 -5.80 -18.59
N GLY A 75 20.11 -6.22 -17.46
CA GLY A 75 18.68 -6.53 -17.33
C GLY A 75 17.81 -5.32 -17.67
N ALA A 76 18.24 -4.10 -17.32
CA ALA A 76 17.52 -2.87 -17.69
C ALA A 76 17.50 -2.61 -19.21
N GLY A 77 18.51 -3.11 -19.93
CA GLY A 77 18.62 -3.01 -21.39
C GLY A 77 17.91 -4.11 -22.18
N VAL A 78 17.44 -5.18 -21.52
CA VAL A 78 16.68 -6.27 -22.17
C VAL A 78 15.22 -5.87 -22.27
N GLN A 79 14.69 -5.74 -23.49
CA GLN A 79 13.27 -5.46 -23.73
C GLN A 79 12.52 -6.64 -24.35
N ASP A 80 13.21 -7.45 -25.16
CA ASP A 80 12.58 -8.50 -25.98
C ASP A 80 12.50 -9.86 -25.27
N SER A 81 12.94 -9.96 -24.01
CA SER A 81 12.89 -11.21 -23.23
C SER A 81 12.55 -10.95 -21.77
N PRO A 82 11.27 -10.99 -21.38
CA PRO A 82 10.85 -10.85 -19.99
C PRO A 82 11.47 -11.89 -19.05
N ALA A 83 11.65 -13.14 -19.52
CA ALA A 83 12.29 -14.21 -18.75
C ALA A 83 13.76 -13.89 -18.43
N ALA A 84 14.54 -13.43 -19.42
CA ALA A 84 15.93 -13.03 -19.20
C ALA A 84 16.03 -11.79 -18.32
N GLN A 85 15.17 -10.79 -18.54
CA GLN A 85 15.12 -9.59 -17.71
C GLN A 85 14.81 -9.92 -16.25
N TYR A 86 13.80 -10.77 -16.00
CA TYR A 86 13.45 -11.23 -14.65
C TYR A 86 14.62 -11.96 -13.98
N ALA A 87 15.22 -12.94 -14.67
CA ALA A 87 16.33 -13.73 -14.16
C ALA A 87 17.58 -12.88 -13.86
N MET A 88 17.93 -11.94 -14.73
CA MET A 88 19.07 -11.03 -14.51
C MET A 88 18.87 -10.18 -13.25
N PHE A 89 17.69 -9.57 -13.07
CA PHE A 89 17.43 -8.80 -11.86
C PHE A 89 17.38 -9.66 -10.60
N ARG A 90 16.86 -10.89 -10.70
CA ARG A 90 16.79 -11.81 -9.56
C ARG A 90 18.19 -12.19 -9.11
N ASP A 91 19.03 -12.60 -10.05
CA ASP A 91 20.41 -12.99 -9.79
C ASP A 91 21.24 -11.79 -9.32
N ALA A 92 21.01 -10.59 -9.87
CA ALA A 92 21.61 -9.36 -9.38
C ALA A 92 21.24 -9.09 -7.92
N ALA A 93 19.96 -9.22 -7.56
CA ALA A 93 19.50 -9.03 -6.19
C ALA A 93 20.15 -10.04 -5.23
N ASP A 94 20.19 -11.31 -5.64
CA ASP A 94 20.71 -12.41 -4.85
C ASP A 94 22.22 -12.29 -4.58
N LEU A 95 23.01 -12.02 -5.62
CA LEU A 95 24.46 -11.82 -5.54
C LEU A 95 24.83 -10.58 -4.72
N ALA A 96 24.11 -9.47 -4.94
CA ALA A 96 24.34 -8.24 -4.19
C ALA A 96 24.06 -8.43 -2.70
N SER A 97 22.96 -9.11 -2.37
CA SER A 97 22.58 -9.41 -0.98
C SER A 97 23.58 -10.32 -0.29
N ASP A 98 24.06 -11.37 -0.97
CA ASP A 98 25.12 -12.26 -0.45
C ASP A 98 26.42 -11.53 -0.14
N ALA A 99 26.73 -10.50 -0.92
CA ALA A 99 27.93 -9.70 -0.75
C ALA A 99 27.72 -8.46 0.15
N GLY A 100 26.55 -8.33 0.80
CA GLY A 100 26.22 -7.20 1.67
C GLY A 100 25.97 -5.86 0.96
N ASP A 101 25.85 -5.84 -0.38
CA ASP A 101 25.48 -4.66 -1.16
C ASP A 101 23.95 -4.53 -1.24
N LEU A 102 23.35 -4.13 -0.12
CA LEU A 102 21.91 -4.00 0.00
C LEU A 102 21.33 -2.95 -0.98
N THR A 103 22.09 -1.90 -1.28
CA THR A 103 21.68 -0.85 -2.22
C THR A 103 21.44 -1.42 -3.61
N THR A 104 22.39 -2.19 -4.15
CA THR A 104 22.22 -2.84 -5.47
C THR A 104 21.11 -3.90 -5.41
N ALA A 105 21.04 -4.66 -4.31
CA ALA A 105 20.02 -5.71 -4.15
C ALA A 105 18.59 -5.16 -4.22
N LEU A 106 18.32 -4.08 -3.48
CA LEU A 106 17.01 -3.44 -3.46
C LEU A 106 16.68 -2.74 -4.76
N ARG A 107 17.66 -2.10 -5.42
CA ARG A 107 17.45 -1.50 -6.74
C ARG A 107 17.06 -2.56 -7.78
N ALA A 108 17.70 -3.73 -7.76
CA ALA A 108 17.35 -4.82 -8.65
C ALA A 108 15.93 -5.33 -8.39
N LEU A 109 15.54 -5.47 -7.12
CA LEU A 109 14.19 -5.85 -6.74
C LEU A 109 13.15 -4.78 -7.11
N ASP A 110 13.47 -3.50 -6.97
CA ASP A 110 12.59 -2.40 -7.38
C ASP A 110 12.37 -2.45 -8.90
N GLU A 111 13.41 -2.70 -9.70
CA GLU A 111 13.27 -2.91 -11.15
C GLU A 111 12.43 -4.14 -11.51
N GLN A 112 12.51 -5.22 -10.73
CA GLN A 112 11.57 -6.35 -10.87
C GLN A 112 10.15 -5.92 -10.55
N SER A 113 9.94 -5.23 -9.41
CA SER A 113 8.62 -4.84 -8.93
C SER A 113 7.89 -3.88 -9.87
N ARG A 114 8.64 -3.12 -10.68
CA ARG A 114 8.11 -2.22 -11.72
C ARG A 114 7.56 -2.97 -12.93
N ARG A 115 8.06 -4.18 -13.20
CA ARG A 115 7.79 -4.94 -14.43
C ARG A 115 7.01 -6.20 -14.20
N PHE A 116 7.14 -6.82 -13.02
CA PHE A 116 6.59 -8.12 -12.71
C PHE A 116 5.69 -8.07 -11.46
N GLU A 117 4.64 -8.89 -11.45
CA GLU A 117 3.75 -9.12 -10.31
C GLU A 117 4.46 -10.00 -9.27
N ILE A 118 5.27 -9.39 -8.40
CA ILE A 118 6.03 -10.07 -7.35
C ILE A 118 5.55 -9.71 -5.94
N ASP A 119 5.79 -10.60 -4.98
CA ASP A 119 5.66 -10.31 -3.55
C ASP A 119 6.89 -9.52 -3.07
N THR A 120 6.83 -8.21 -3.28
CA THR A 120 7.93 -7.28 -3.00
C THR A 120 8.34 -7.29 -1.53
N ALA A 121 7.41 -7.34 -0.58
CA ALA A 121 7.74 -7.26 0.84
C ALA A 121 8.46 -8.52 1.31
N SER A 122 7.95 -9.72 0.97
CA SER A 122 8.63 -10.97 1.31
C SER A 122 10.02 -11.05 0.67
N LEU A 123 10.17 -10.61 -0.58
CA LEU A 123 11.48 -10.60 -1.26
C LEU A 123 12.44 -9.60 -0.61
N LYS A 124 12.00 -8.39 -0.25
CA LYS A 124 12.83 -7.42 0.50
C LYS A 124 13.30 -8.03 1.82
N VAL A 125 12.41 -8.66 2.58
CA VAL A 125 12.76 -9.34 3.85
C VAL A 125 13.78 -10.45 3.61
N ALA A 126 13.63 -11.26 2.56
CA ALA A 126 14.59 -12.31 2.22
C ALA A 126 15.99 -11.75 1.92
N LEU A 127 16.08 -10.68 1.12
CA LEU A 127 17.34 -10.01 0.80
C LEU A 127 18.00 -9.37 2.02
N ILE A 128 17.22 -8.74 2.91
CA ILE A 128 17.75 -8.17 4.16
C ILE A 128 18.21 -9.29 5.09
N THR A 129 17.46 -10.40 5.17
CA THR A 129 17.83 -11.57 5.98
C THR A 129 19.15 -12.17 5.51
N LYS A 130 19.32 -12.33 4.19
CA LYS A 130 20.56 -12.82 3.59
C LYS A 130 21.73 -11.85 3.87
N ALA A 131 21.56 -10.55 3.64
CA ALA A 131 22.56 -9.55 3.97
C ALA A 131 22.90 -9.49 5.47
N SER A 132 21.94 -9.82 6.36
CA SER A 132 22.18 -9.87 7.81
C SER A 132 23.12 -11.00 8.25
N LYS A 133 23.40 -11.98 7.38
CA LYS A 133 24.31 -13.10 7.64
C LYS A 133 25.75 -12.80 7.24
N THR A 134 26.02 -11.68 6.57
CA THR A 134 27.39 -11.22 6.28
C THR A 134 28.03 -10.60 7.53
N GLN A 135 29.29 -10.16 7.42
CA GLN A 135 29.97 -9.48 8.53
C GLN A 135 29.15 -8.27 9.02
N GLN A 136 28.64 -8.34 10.25
CA GLN A 136 27.75 -7.34 10.82
C GLN A 136 28.55 -6.18 11.42
N THR A 137 28.78 -5.13 10.63
CA THR A 137 29.29 -3.85 11.15
C THR A 137 28.15 -3.02 11.75
N PRO A 138 28.42 -2.10 12.70
CA PRO A 138 27.38 -1.24 13.28
C PRO A 138 26.58 -0.45 12.21
N ASP A 139 27.25 0.05 11.18
CA ASP A 139 26.62 0.80 10.10
C ASP A 139 25.74 -0.09 9.22
N LEU A 140 26.19 -1.31 8.91
CA LEU A 140 25.39 -2.29 8.18
C LEU A 140 24.12 -2.64 8.97
N VAL A 141 24.24 -2.94 10.26
CA VAL A 141 23.07 -3.29 11.09
C VAL A 141 22.06 -2.14 11.14
N LYS A 142 22.52 -0.89 11.34
CA LYS A 142 21.64 0.30 11.29
C LYS A 142 20.97 0.47 9.92
N GLY A 143 21.70 0.24 8.83
CA GLY A 143 21.15 0.26 7.47
C GLY A 143 20.07 -0.79 7.26
N LEU A 144 20.30 -2.03 7.71
CA LEU A 144 19.32 -3.12 7.62
C LEU A 144 18.05 -2.81 8.41
N VAL A 145 18.15 -2.27 9.63
CA VAL A 145 16.98 -1.86 10.44
C VAL A 145 16.20 -0.74 9.73
N THR A 146 16.90 0.25 9.20
CA THR A 146 16.28 1.37 8.45
C THR A 146 15.51 0.84 7.24
N GLN A 147 16.08 -0.13 6.53
CA GLN A 147 15.39 -0.74 5.41
C GLN A 147 14.17 -1.57 5.86
N CYS A 148 14.25 -2.35 6.94
CA CYS A 148 13.07 -3.07 7.45
C CYS A 148 11.94 -2.10 7.81
N LEU A 149 12.24 -0.97 8.45
CA LEU A 149 11.24 0.05 8.78
C LEU A 149 10.54 0.57 7.51
N LYS A 150 11.29 0.82 6.43
CA LYS A 150 10.71 1.19 5.14
C LYS A 150 9.81 0.10 4.57
N VAL A 151 10.22 -1.17 4.67
CA VAL A 151 9.41 -2.32 4.22
C VAL A 151 8.11 -2.41 5.03
N ILE A 152 8.14 -2.19 6.35
CA ILE A 152 6.93 -2.17 7.17
C ILE A 152 5.96 -1.11 6.66
N ASP A 153 6.43 0.11 6.40
CA ASP A 153 5.59 1.22 5.93
C ASP A 153 4.99 0.94 4.55
N GLU A 154 5.80 0.47 3.60
CA GLU A 154 5.35 0.09 2.26
C GLU A 154 4.34 -1.07 2.30
N ALA A 155 4.59 -2.10 3.12
CA ALA A 155 3.73 -3.26 3.25
C ALA A 155 2.40 -2.92 3.95
N VAL A 156 2.42 -2.06 5.00
CA VAL A 156 1.21 -1.54 5.63
C VAL A 156 0.38 -0.72 4.64
N GLN A 157 1.02 0.10 3.80
CA GLN A 157 0.32 0.87 2.76
C GLN A 157 -0.29 -0.04 1.68
N ALA A 158 0.37 -1.15 1.35
CA ALA A 158 -0.13 -2.15 0.43
C ALA A 158 -1.11 -3.15 1.06
N GLU A 159 -1.41 -3.01 2.36
CA GLU A 159 -2.22 -3.95 3.16
C GLU A 159 -1.65 -5.38 3.23
N ASP A 160 -0.38 -5.55 2.88
CA ASP A 160 0.37 -6.78 3.11
C ASP A 160 0.87 -6.82 4.57
N PHE A 161 -0.05 -7.06 5.49
CA PHE A 161 0.30 -7.10 6.91
C PHE A 161 1.15 -8.32 7.28
N ASP A 162 1.11 -9.40 6.49
CA ASP A 162 2.00 -10.55 6.68
C ASP A 162 3.45 -10.16 6.37
N GLY A 163 3.69 -9.48 5.25
CA GLY A 163 4.99 -8.90 4.91
C GLY A 163 5.47 -7.88 5.93
N ALA A 164 4.59 -7.00 6.40
CA ALA A 164 4.89 -6.01 7.43
C ALA A 164 5.33 -6.67 8.76
N VAL A 165 4.63 -7.72 9.20
CA VAL A 165 4.99 -8.45 10.43
C VAL A 165 6.35 -9.15 10.28
N LYS A 166 6.60 -9.83 9.16
CA LYS A 166 7.92 -10.46 8.91
C LYS A 166 9.06 -9.44 8.91
N ALA A 167 8.85 -8.27 8.30
CA ALA A 167 9.82 -7.18 8.32
C ALA A 167 10.03 -6.61 9.74
N GLY A 168 8.96 -6.48 10.52
CA GLY A 168 9.00 -6.08 11.94
C GLY A 168 9.79 -7.05 12.80
N ASP A 169 9.57 -8.36 12.67
CA ASP A 169 10.30 -9.38 13.40
C ASP A 169 11.82 -9.30 13.13
N LEU A 170 12.19 -9.16 11.85
CA LEU A 170 13.58 -8.99 11.45
C LEU A 170 14.16 -7.66 11.97
N ALA A 171 13.40 -6.57 11.90
CA ALA A 171 13.80 -5.28 12.44
C ALA A 171 14.07 -5.36 13.95
N SER A 172 13.16 -5.97 14.72
CA SER A 172 13.30 -6.10 16.19
C SER A 172 14.53 -6.92 16.55
N ALA A 173 14.82 -8.00 15.80
CA ALA A 173 16.02 -8.82 16.02
C ALA A 173 17.32 -8.04 15.75
N LEU A 174 17.34 -7.22 14.70
CA LEU A 174 18.51 -6.42 14.32
C LEU A 174 18.69 -5.18 15.22
N ALA A 175 17.61 -4.49 15.58
CA ALA A 175 17.66 -3.29 16.41
C ALA A 175 18.22 -3.57 17.80
N LYS A 176 17.93 -4.75 18.39
CA LYS A 176 18.52 -5.15 19.67
C LYS A 176 20.06 -5.22 19.64
N LYS A 177 20.66 -5.45 18.46
CA LYS A 177 22.12 -5.49 18.29
C LYS A 177 22.76 -4.11 18.18
N THR A 178 21.99 -3.04 17.90
CA THR A 178 22.55 -1.68 17.75
C THR A 178 22.79 -0.99 19.09
N LYS A 179 22.18 -1.48 20.18
CA LYS A 179 22.16 -0.84 21.51
C LYS A 179 21.59 0.59 21.50
N ASP A 180 20.83 0.95 20.46
CA ASP A 180 20.15 2.23 20.32
C ASP A 180 18.70 2.08 20.83
N ALA A 181 18.45 2.55 22.04
CA ALA A 181 17.15 2.41 22.70
C ALA A 181 16.01 3.12 21.93
N ILE A 182 16.29 4.28 21.32
CA ILE A 182 15.29 5.03 20.54
C ILE A 182 14.92 4.24 19.29
N LEU A 183 15.91 3.65 18.63
CA LEU A 183 15.68 2.80 17.47
C LEU A 183 14.86 1.56 17.83
N VAL A 184 15.14 0.91 18.95
CA VAL A 184 14.38 -0.26 19.44
C VAL A 184 12.92 0.12 19.70
N VAL A 185 12.67 1.22 20.43
CA VAL A 185 11.29 1.70 20.70
C VAL A 185 10.53 1.99 19.41
N ARG A 186 11.17 2.63 18.42
CA ARG A 186 10.55 2.91 17.12
C ARG A 186 10.17 1.63 16.37
N VAL A 187 11.07 0.65 16.37
CA VAL A 187 10.85 -0.64 15.71
C VAL A 187 9.73 -1.42 16.40
N ASP A 188 9.71 -1.45 17.73
CA ASP A 188 8.68 -2.16 18.48
C ASP A 188 7.30 -1.53 18.28
N ALA A 189 7.21 -0.20 18.25
CA ALA A 189 5.97 0.51 17.94
C ALA A 189 5.42 0.16 16.55
N LYS A 190 6.28 0.19 15.52
CA LYS A 190 5.90 -0.16 14.13
C LYS A 190 5.51 -1.64 14.01
N SER A 191 6.25 -2.52 14.65
CA SER A 191 5.98 -3.96 14.63
C SER A 191 4.68 -4.30 15.37
N LYS A 192 4.38 -3.59 16.45
CA LYS A 192 3.10 -3.73 17.16
C LYS A 192 1.92 -3.28 16.29
N ASP A 193 1.99 -2.11 15.67
CA ASP A 193 0.95 -1.61 14.76
C ASP A 193 0.69 -2.59 13.60
N ALA A 194 1.74 -3.13 12.97
CA ALA A 194 1.60 -4.14 11.91
C ALA A 194 0.87 -5.41 12.40
N ARG A 195 1.22 -5.93 13.59
CA ARG A 195 0.57 -7.11 14.17
C ARG A 195 -0.89 -6.86 14.52
N GLU A 196 -1.22 -5.68 15.05
CA GLU A 196 -2.59 -5.30 15.37
C GLU A 196 -3.46 -5.17 14.10
N ARG A 197 -2.91 -4.55 13.05
CA ARG A 197 -3.58 -4.46 11.73
C ARG A 197 -3.82 -5.84 11.12
N LYS A 198 -2.80 -6.71 11.14
CA LYS A 198 -2.94 -8.10 10.71
C LYS A 198 -4.04 -8.82 11.48
N ALA A 199 -4.02 -8.75 12.82
CA ALA A 199 -5.00 -9.42 13.66
C ALA A 199 -6.43 -8.93 13.39
N ARG A 200 -6.62 -7.62 13.14
CA ARG A 200 -7.93 -7.10 12.71
C ARG A 200 -8.37 -7.68 11.37
N LEU A 201 -7.49 -7.70 10.37
CA LEU A 201 -7.82 -8.26 9.05
C LEU A 201 -8.11 -9.76 9.09
N ASP A 202 -7.36 -10.52 9.88
CA ASP A 202 -7.59 -11.96 10.08
C ASP A 202 -8.97 -12.22 10.69
N LYS A 203 -9.41 -11.38 11.66
CA LYS A 203 -10.78 -11.47 12.22
C LYS A 203 -11.83 -11.14 11.16
N VAL A 204 -11.61 -10.12 10.33
CA VAL A 204 -12.54 -9.76 9.24
C VAL A 204 -12.64 -10.88 8.21
N LYS A 205 -11.53 -11.53 7.86
CA LYS A 205 -11.53 -12.70 6.98
C LYS A 205 -12.39 -13.82 7.56
N LYS A 206 -12.21 -14.16 8.84
CA LYS A 206 -13.04 -15.15 9.54
C LYS A 206 -14.52 -14.76 9.58
N ALA A 207 -14.84 -13.49 9.77
CA ALA A 207 -16.23 -13.01 9.72
C ALA A 207 -16.83 -13.16 8.32
N ARG A 208 -16.07 -12.89 7.25
CA ARG A 208 -16.54 -13.15 5.87
C ARG A 208 -16.83 -14.63 5.65
N GLU A 209 -15.90 -15.51 6.02
CA GLU A 209 -16.09 -16.97 5.94
C GLU A 209 -17.30 -17.45 6.77
N GLN A 210 -17.58 -16.80 7.90
CA GLN A 210 -18.76 -17.10 8.71
C GLN A 210 -20.05 -16.62 8.05
N LEU A 211 -20.07 -15.43 7.45
CA LEU A 211 -21.24 -14.89 6.77
C LEU A 211 -21.58 -15.66 5.48
N GLU A 212 -20.61 -16.34 4.87
CA GLU A 212 -20.89 -17.30 3.79
C GLU A 212 -21.74 -18.49 4.27
N LYS A 213 -21.61 -18.88 5.54
CA LYS A 213 -22.35 -20.00 6.15
C LYS A 213 -23.63 -19.52 6.84
N THR A 214 -23.55 -18.38 7.51
CA THR A 214 -24.62 -17.79 8.32
C THR A 214 -24.74 -16.31 7.99
N PRO A 215 -25.48 -15.94 6.93
CA PRO A 215 -25.51 -14.56 6.42
C PRO A 215 -26.02 -13.48 7.39
N ASP A 216 -26.78 -13.88 8.41
CA ASP A 216 -27.35 -12.98 9.43
C ASP A 216 -26.68 -13.12 10.81
N ASP A 217 -25.47 -13.71 10.86
CA ASP A 217 -24.69 -13.75 12.09
C ASP A 217 -24.36 -12.33 12.57
N ALA A 218 -24.92 -11.94 13.71
CA ALA A 218 -24.88 -10.56 14.20
C ALA A 218 -23.46 -10.08 14.56
N GLU A 219 -22.60 -10.97 15.06
CA GLU A 219 -21.21 -10.64 15.42
C GLU A 219 -20.35 -10.46 14.16
N ALA A 220 -20.46 -11.38 13.20
CA ALA A 220 -19.76 -11.29 11.94
C ALA A 220 -20.22 -10.08 11.11
N CYS A 221 -21.52 -9.78 11.11
CA CYS A 221 -22.10 -8.58 10.53
C CYS A 221 -21.53 -7.31 11.20
N ALA A 222 -21.48 -7.25 12.53
CA ALA A 222 -20.91 -6.10 13.24
C ALA A 222 -19.44 -5.89 12.88
N LEU A 223 -18.63 -6.97 12.86
CA LEU A 223 -17.21 -6.87 12.55
C LEU A 223 -16.96 -6.43 11.10
N LEU A 224 -17.64 -7.05 10.13
CA LEU A 224 -17.47 -6.73 8.72
C LEU A 224 -18.00 -5.32 8.41
N GLY A 225 -19.15 -4.93 8.97
CA GLY A 225 -19.72 -3.61 8.80
C GLY A 225 -18.81 -2.51 9.35
N ARG A 226 -18.21 -2.70 10.54
CA ARG A 226 -17.24 -1.76 11.10
C ARG A 226 -16.00 -1.63 10.21
N TYR A 227 -15.44 -2.73 9.75
CA TYR A 227 -14.29 -2.70 8.86
C TYR A 227 -14.59 -1.93 7.56
N LEU A 228 -15.72 -2.24 6.90
CA LEU A 228 -16.10 -1.59 5.65
C LEU A 228 -16.38 -0.10 5.84
N CYS A 229 -17.13 0.29 6.87
CA CYS A 229 -17.48 1.70 7.08
C CYS A 229 -16.35 2.52 7.71
N PHE A 230 -15.70 2.00 8.76
CA PHE A 230 -14.80 2.78 9.61
C PHE A 230 -13.34 2.62 9.24
N ASP A 231 -12.94 1.52 8.59
CA ASP A 231 -11.55 1.34 8.13
C ASP A 231 -11.41 1.63 6.63
N LYS A 232 -12.45 1.36 5.82
CA LYS A 232 -12.42 1.56 4.36
C LYS A 232 -13.25 2.72 3.84
N GLY A 233 -14.18 3.25 4.64
CA GLY A 233 -15.14 4.25 4.16
C GLY A 233 -16.11 3.74 3.09
N LEU A 234 -16.25 2.42 2.91
CA LEU A 234 -17.15 1.77 1.96
C LEU A 234 -18.56 1.66 2.56
N TRP A 235 -19.19 2.82 2.78
CA TRP A 235 -20.48 2.94 3.46
C TRP A 235 -21.59 2.15 2.78
N THR A 236 -21.67 2.16 1.45
CA THR A 236 -22.72 1.44 0.72
C THR A 236 -22.68 -0.07 0.98
N GLU A 237 -21.48 -0.65 1.06
CA GLU A 237 -21.29 -2.08 1.32
C GLU A 237 -21.39 -2.41 2.80
N GLY A 238 -20.87 -1.57 3.68
CA GLY A 238 -20.78 -1.84 5.12
C GLY A 238 -22.07 -1.57 5.91
N LEU A 239 -22.87 -0.59 5.49
CA LEU A 239 -24.05 -0.16 6.24
C LEU A 239 -25.12 -1.25 6.40
N PRO A 240 -25.42 -2.10 5.39
CA PRO A 240 -26.29 -3.27 5.58
C PRO A 240 -25.81 -4.22 6.68
N TYR A 241 -24.49 -4.44 6.79
CA TYR A 241 -23.92 -5.29 7.84
C TYR A 241 -24.00 -4.62 9.22
N LEU A 242 -23.74 -3.31 9.32
CA LEU A 242 -23.92 -2.58 10.59
C LEU A 242 -25.37 -2.63 11.08
N ALA A 243 -26.36 -2.52 10.18
CA ALA A 243 -27.77 -2.61 10.52
C ALA A 243 -28.21 -4.02 10.99
N LYS A 244 -27.47 -5.06 10.62
CA LYS A 244 -27.67 -6.44 11.10
C LYS A 244 -26.78 -6.79 12.31
N GLY A 245 -25.84 -5.92 12.66
CA GLY A 245 -24.84 -6.16 13.69
C GLY A 245 -25.41 -6.28 15.11
N ALA A 246 -24.62 -6.89 15.99
CA ALA A 246 -24.97 -7.08 17.40
C ALA A 246 -24.92 -5.78 18.24
N ASP A 247 -24.13 -4.78 17.84
CA ASP A 247 -23.95 -3.53 18.59
C ASP A 247 -25.11 -2.55 18.36
N PRO A 248 -25.98 -2.29 19.37
CA PRO A 248 -27.13 -1.41 19.21
C PRO A 248 -26.74 0.05 18.94
N ALA A 249 -25.57 0.50 19.43
CA ALA A 249 -25.10 1.87 19.24
C ALA A 249 -24.71 2.15 17.78
N LEU A 250 -24.36 1.10 17.02
CA LEU A 250 -24.06 1.19 15.60
C LEU A 250 -25.26 0.79 14.73
N LYS A 251 -26.05 -0.18 15.19
CA LYS A 251 -27.23 -0.66 14.48
C LYS A 251 -28.27 0.43 14.28
N ALA A 252 -28.59 1.20 15.33
CA ALA A 252 -29.61 2.24 15.25
C ALA A 252 -29.30 3.31 14.19
N PRO A 253 -28.12 3.99 14.20
CA PRO A 253 -27.79 4.94 13.14
C PRO A 253 -27.65 4.28 11.77
N ALA A 254 -27.19 3.03 11.69
CA ALA A 254 -27.12 2.30 10.42
C ALA A 254 -28.50 2.07 9.78
N VAL A 255 -29.50 1.69 10.59
CA VAL A 255 -30.89 1.52 10.12
C VAL A 255 -31.48 2.86 9.67
N GLN A 256 -31.28 3.94 10.44
CA GLN A 256 -31.76 5.28 10.08
C GLN A 256 -31.14 5.78 8.78
N ASP A 257 -29.84 5.55 8.60
CA ASP A 257 -29.10 5.90 7.39
C ASP A 257 -29.60 5.10 6.17
N LEU A 258 -29.80 3.78 6.31
CA LEU A 258 -30.34 2.92 5.25
C LEU A 258 -31.76 3.29 4.83
N ALA A 259 -32.57 3.85 5.73
CA ALA A 259 -33.91 4.32 5.43
C ALA A 259 -33.93 5.50 4.43
N LYS A 260 -32.78 6.16 4.22
CA LYS A 260 -32.61 7.29 3.29
C LYS A 260 -33.65 8.39 3.48
N PRO A 261 -33.72 9.02 4.67
CA PRO A 261 -34.73 10.03 4.95
C PRO A 261 -34.66 11.22 3.99
N ALA A 262 -35.83 11.75 3.64
CA ALA A 262 -35.96 12.90 2.74
C ALA A 262 -36.10 14.23 3.50
N GLY A 263 -36.58 14.22 4.75
CA GLY A 263 -36.74 15.42 5.55
C GLY A 263 -35.39 15.98 6.02
N ALA A 264 -35.18 17.29 5.87
CA ALA A 264 -33.92 17.93 6.25
C ALA A 264 -33.57 17.75 7.74
N ALA A 265 -34.57 17.77 8.63
CA ALA A 265 -34.36 17.52 10.06
C ALA A 265 -33.94 16.07 10.34
N GLU A 266 -34.52 15.10 9.63
CA GLU A 266 -34.19 13.68 9.76
C GLU A 266 -32.80 13.38 9.21
N GLN A 267 -32.45 13.97 8.06
CA GLN A 267 -31.10 13.90 7.50
C GLN A 267 -30.06 14.48 8.45
N ALA A 268 -30.35 15.63 9.07
CA ALA A 268 -29.48 16.21 10.09
C ALA A 268 -29.34 15.29 11.31
N ALA A 269 -30.41 14.64 11.75
CA ALA A 269 -30.37 13.68 12.86
C ALA A 269 -29.51 12.45 12.55
N VAL A 270 -29.56 11.92 11.32
CA VAL A 270 -28.65 10.84 10.89
C VAL A 270 -27.19 11.32 10.91
N GLY A 271 -26.93 12.52 10.41
CA GLY A 271 -25.62 13.14 10.48
C GLY A 271 -25.12 13.30 11.93
N ASP A 272 -26.00 13.74 12.82
CA ASP A 272 -25.71 13.92 14.25
C ASP A 272 -25.32 12.59 14.91
N ALA A 273 -26.04 11.51 14.61
CA ALA A 273 -25.73 10.19 15.17
C ALA A 273 -24.34 9.69 14.77
N TRP A 274 -23.94 9.85 13.50
CA TRP A 274 -22.58 9.49 13.05
C TRP A 274 -21.51 10.42 13.62
N TRP A 275 -21.81 11.71 13.74
CA TRP A 275 -20.91 12.68 14.35
C TRP A 275 -20.60 12.34 15.80
N ASP A 276 -21.63 12.01 16.58
CA ASP A 276 -21.49 11.75 18.01
C ASP A 276 -20.75 10.42 18.26
N LEU A 277 -20.89 9.44 17.35
CA LEU A 277 -20.05 8.23 17.34
C LEU A 277 -18.58 8.53 17.04
N ALA A 278 -18.30 9.49 16.14
CA ALA A 278 -16.93 9.87 15.80
C ALA A 278 -16.14 10.41 17.00
N ALA A 279 -16.81 11.10 17.93
CA ALA A 279 -16.18 11.64 19.14
C ALA A 279 -15.66 10.56 20.11
N LYS A 280 -16.09 9.30 19.95
CA LYS A 280 -15.70 8.16 20.80
C LYS A 280 -14.78 7.16 20.08
N ALA A 281 -14.48 7.42 18.81
CA ALA A 281 -13.69 6.54 17.97
C ALA A 281 -12.21 6.93 18.00
N ASP A 282 -11.33 6.00 17.59
CA ASP A 282 -9.95 6.37 17.25
C ASP A 282 -9.90 7.30 16.03
N GLU A 283 -8.77 7.96 15.83
CA GLU A 283 -8.61 9.01 14.81
C GLU A 283 -8.97 8.53 13.39
N ALA A 284 -8.61 7.29 13.03
CA ALA A 284 -8.87 6.74 11.71
C ALA A 284 -10.37 6.49 11.50
N ALA A 285 -11.02 5.85 12.46
CA ALA A 285 -12.47 5.61 12.42
C ALA A 285 -13.27 6.93 12.50
N ALA A 286 -12.82 7.88 13.30
CA ALA A 286 -13.44 9.19 13.46
C ALA A 286 -13.50 9.96 12.12
N LEU A 287 -12.44 9.89 11.30
CA LEU A 287 -12.40 10.51 9.98
C LEU A 287 -13.54 10.00 9.08
N HIS A 288 -13.72 8.68 9.01
CA HIS A 288 -14.76 8.07 8.17
C HIS A 288 -16.16 8.35 8.70
N LEU A 289 -16.37 8.29 10.02
CA LEU A 289 -17.64 8.63 10.68
C LEU A 289 -18.04 10.09 10.43
N ARG A 290 -17.10 11.03 10.60
CA ARG A 290 -17.29 12.47 10.31
C ARG A 290 -17.58 12.70 8.83
N ALA A 291 -16.90 12.00 7.93
CA ALA A 291 -17.17 12.11 6.50
C ALA A 291 -18.61 11.66 6.15
N ARG A 292 -19.12 10.59 6.77
CA ARG A 292 -20.52 10.15 6.58
C ARG A 292 -21.50 11.16 7.14
N ALA A 293 -21.24 11.68 8.34
CA ALA A 293 -22.04 12.75 8.94
C ALA A 293 -22.13 13.95 7.98
N GLY A 294 -20.99 14.39 7.43
CA GLY A 294 -20.90 15.45 6.43
C GLY A 294 -21.81 15.21 5.21
N SER A 295 -21.83 13.99 4.67
CA SER A 295 -22.67 13.67 3.50
C SER A 295 -24.19 13.80 3.77
N TRP A 296 -24.61 13.65 5.03
CA TRP A 296 -25.99 13.87 5.45
C TRP A 296 -26.28 15.34 5.71
N TYR A 297 -25.35 16.03 6.37
CA TYR A 297 -25.43 17.47 6.59
C TYR A 297 -25.49 18.28 5.29
N GLU A 298 -24.71 17.89 4.26
CA GLU A 298 -24.71 18.53 2.95
C GLU A 298 -26.09 18.48 2.28
N LYS A 299 -26.85 17.40 2.48
CA LYS A 299 -28.22 17.26 1.96
C LYS A 299 -29.21 18.12 2.74
N ALA A 300 -29.02 18.25 4.05
CA ALA A 300 -29.94 18.94 4.94
C ALA A 300 -29.77 20.47 4.94
N VAL A 301 -28.53 20.96 4.91
CA VAL A 301 -28.17 22.35 5.28
C VAL A 301 -28.83 23.42 4.40
N GLY A 302 -29.14 23.11 3.15
CA GLY A 302 -29.82 24.02 2.24
C GLY A 302 -31.27 24.34 2.65
N THR A 303 -31.94 23.38 3.28
CA THR A 303 -33.37 23.44 3.64
C THR A 303 -33.60 23.69 5.13
N LEU A 304 -32.63 23.38 5.98
CA LEU A 304 -32.69 23.70 7.41
C LEU A 304 -32.77 25.23 7.64
N SER A 305 -33.35 25.60 8.77
CA SER A 305 -33.44 26.98 9.25
C SER A 305 -33.06 27.11 10.73
N GLY A 306 -32.82 28.34 11.18
CA GLY A 306 -32.54 28.64 12.59
C GLY A 306 -31.32 27.90 13.17
N PRO A 307 -31.36 27.51 14.46
CA PRO A 307 -30.25 26.86 15.16
C PRO A 307 -29.76 25.56 14.50
N ALA A 308 -30.67 24.79 13.89
CA ALA A 308 -30.33 23.55 13.21
C ALA A 308 -29.42 23.79 11.99
N LYS A 309 -29.69 24.83 11.19
CA LYS A 309 -28.83 25.24 10.08
C LYS A 309 -27.46 25.69 10.57
N ALA A 310 -27.42 26.50 11.63
CA ALA A 310 -26.17 26.99 12.20
C ALA A 310 -25.28 25.86 12.73
N LYS A 311 -25.85 24.91 13.50
CA LYS A 311 -25.14 23.71 14.00
C LYS A 311 -24.58 22.87 12.84
N THR A 312 -25.42 22.57 11.86
CA THR A 312 -25.05 21.75 10.70
C THR A 312 -23.94 22.41 9.88
N GLY A 313 -24.04 23.72 9.64
CA GLY A 313 -23.03 24.50 8.94
C GLY A 313 -21.69 24.50 9.67
N LYS A 314 -21.70 24.67 11.00
CA LYS A 314 -20.49 24.61 11.82
C LYS A 314 -19.81 23.23 11.74
N ARG A 315 -20.57 22.15 11.91
CA ARG A 315 -20.06 20.77 11.80
C ARG A 315 -19.47 20.49 10.41
N LEU A 316 -20.08 21.00 9.34
CA LEU A 316 -19.52 20.91 7.98
C LEU A 316 -18.20 21.66 7.83
N ALA A 317 -18.04 22.83 8.44
CA ALA A 317 -16.78 23.56 8.43
C ALA A 317 -15.69 22.78 9.16
N GLU A 318 -15.97 22.25 10.36
CA GLU A 318 -15.05 21.40 11.13
C GLU A 318 -14.61 20.15 10.32
N ILE A 319 -15.54 19.48 9.62
CA ILE A 319 -15.20 18.35 8.74
C ILE A 319 -14.27 18.75 7.59
N ARG A 320 -14.47 19.94 7.02
CA ARG A 320 -13.61 20.45 5.94
C ARG A 320 -12.21 20.74 6.47
N GLU A 321 -12.08 21.32 7.65
CA GLU A 321 -10.80 21.57 8.31
C GLU A 321 -10.08 20.25 8.64
N ASP A 322 -10.78 19.26 9.19
CA ASP A 322 -10.22 17.94 9.50
C ASP A 322 -9.65 17.23 8.26
N ARG A 323 -10.31 17.35 7.10
CA ARG A 323 -9.84 16.77 5.83
C ARG A 323 -8.56 17.42 5.32
N LEU A 324 -8.31 18.67 5.67
CA LEU A 324 -7.08 19.38 5.34
C LEU A 324 -5.94 18.90 6.27
N GLY A 325 -6.20 18.73 7.56
CA GLY A 325 -5.21 18.20 8.51
C GLY A 325 -4.02 19.12 8.77
N PRO A 326 -3.32 18.99 9.92
CA PRO A 326 -2.29 19.96 10.36
C PRO A 326 -1.06 20.03 9.43
N LYS A 327 -0.79 18.98 8.64
CA LYS A 327 0.34 18.93 7.69
C LYS A 327 0.04 19.54 6.32
N ARG A 328 -1.24 19.78 5.95
CA ARG A 328 -1.58 20.42 4.67
C ARG A 328 -1.87 21.91 4.78
N LEU A 329 -2.02 22.45 6.00
CA LEU A 329 -2.22 23.88 6.22
C LEU A 329 -1.15 24.76 5.52
N TRP A 330 0.12 24.34 5.50
CA TRP A 330 1.18 25.13 4.86
C TRP A 330 1.22 25.06 3.33
N SER A 331 0.70 24.00 2.71
CA SER A 331 0.72 23.84 1.25
C SER A 331 -0.57 24.35 0.58
N PHE A 332 -1.68 24.46 1.33
CA PHE A 332 -3.00 24.78 0.77
C PHE A 332 -3.54 26.17 1.12
N LEU A 333 -2.96 26.89 2.09
CA LEU A 333 -3.35 28.29 2.41
C LEU A 333 -3.10 29.27 1.25
N SER A 334 -2.49 28.81 0.16
CA SER A 334 -2.18 29.58 -1.04
C SER A 334 -2.94 29.09 -2.27
N ASP A 335 -3.82 28.09 -2.21
CA ASP A 335 -4.61 27.65 -3.37
C ASP A 335 -6.07 28.14 -3.26
N PRO A 336 -6.45 29.22 -3.98
CA PRO A 336 -7.79 29.77 -3.97
C PRO A 336 -8.86 28.76 -4.40
N LYS A 337 -8.52 27.80 -5.27
CA LYS A 337 -9.47 26.80 -5.77
C LYS A 337 -9.90 25.81 -4.71
N ALA A 338 -9.05 25.54 -3.71
CA ALA A 338 -9.40 24.72 -2.56
C ALA A 338 -10.49 25.37 -1.68
N PHE A 339 -10.69 26.69 -1.80
CA PHE A 339 -11.68 27.48 -1.06
C PHE A 339 -12.83 28.01 -1.94
N GLY A 340 -12.88 27.63 -3.22
CA GLY A 340 -13.90 28.11 -4.16
C GLY A 340 -13.70 29.56 -4.62
N GLU A 341 -12.52 30.12 -4.38
CA GLU A 341 -12.11 31.48 -4.75
C GLU A 341 -11.30 31.47 -6.06
N ALA A 342 -11.37 32.56 -6.81
CA ALA A 342 -10.60 32.71 -8.05
C ALA A 342 -9.17 33.19 -7.76
N GLY A 343 -8.15 32.45 -8.22
CA GLY A 343 -6.75 32.86 -8.15
C GLY A 343 -5.76 31.72 -8.44
N LYS A 344 -4.47 32.00 -8.33
CA LYS A 344 -3.36 31.06 -8.58
C LYS A 344 -2.72 30.61 -7.26
N ASP A 345 -2.07 29.45 -7.29
CA ASP A 345 -1.25 28.94 -6.20
C ASP A 345 -0.21 29.98 -5.76
N GLY A 346 -0.37 30.50 -4.54
CA GLY A 346 0.44 31.56 -3.95
C GLY A 346 -0.34 32.84 -3.62
N ASP A 347 -1.54 33.02 -4.17
CA ASP A 347 -2.33 34.23 -3.94
C ASP A 347 -2.90 34.27 -2.50
N PRO A 348 -2.82 35.41 -1.79
CA PRO A 348 -3.33 35.53 -0.43
C PRO A 348 -4.85 35.45 -0.40
N ILE A 349 -5.39 34.45 0.28
CA ILE A 349 -6.83 34.27 0.48
C ILE A 349 -7.28 35.11 1.67
N ARG A 350 -8.22 36.06 1.45
CA ARG A 350 -8.87 36.79 2.55
C ARG A 350 -10.07 35.99 3.04
N LEU A 351 -9.93 35.38 4.21
CA LEU A 351 -11.08 34.80 4.93
C LEU A 351 -11.84 35.96 5.59
N THR A 352 -12.98 36.38 5.02
CA THR A 352 -13.93 37.25 5.71
C THR A 352 -14.73 36.43 6.72
N ALA A 353 -14.75 36.88 7.97
CA ALA A 353 -15.40 36.24 9.11
C ALA A 353 -16.93 36.11 8.99
#